data_AF-A0A3B9PHU8-F1
#
_entry.id   AF-A0A3B9PHU8-F1
#
_cell.length_a   1.000
_cell.length_b   1.000
_cell.length_c   1.000
_cell.angle_alpha   90.00
_cell.angle_beta   90.00
_cell.angle_gamma   90.00
#
_symmetry.space_group_name_H-M   'P 1'
#
loop_
_entity.id
_entity.type
_entity.pdbx_description
1 polymer ?
#
loop_
_entity_poly.entity_id
_entity_poly.type
_entity_poly.pdbx_seq_one_letter_code
_entity_poly.pdbx_strand_id
1 'polypeptide(L)'
;ESGMKWKEDFFVGYSPERINPGDKERTVTKILKVVSGDTPATLAKVQEIYGSVITAGVYPASSIKVAEAAKVIENTQRDLNIALMNELAVIFHKIGIDTLEVLKAAGTKWNFLPFRPGLVGGHCIGVDPYYLTHKA
;
A
#
# COMPACT_ATOMS: atom_id res chain seq x y z
N GLU A 1 -5.20 2.64 33.49
CA GLU A 1 -4.49 1.78 32.52
C GLU A 1 -4.62 0.33 32.94
N SER A 2 -4.45 -0.63 32.02
CA SER A 2 -4.72 -2.07 32.24
C SER A 2 -3.69 -2.81 33.11
N GLY A 3 -2.50 -2.25 33.33
CA GLY A 3 -1.41 -2.90 34.09
C GLY A 3 -0.71 -4.07 33.38
N MET A 4 -1.14 -4.42 32.17
CA MET A 4 -0.56 -5.51 31.38
C MET A 4 0.76 -5.11 30.71
N LYS A 5 1.69 -6.07 30.62
CA LYS A 5 3.00 -5.91 29.99
C LYS A 5 3.03 -6.54 28.60
N TRP A 6 3.54 -5.77 27.65
CA TRP A 6 3.75 -6.22 26.28
C TRP A 6 4.78 -7.37 26.23
N LYS A 7 4.47 -8.42 25.47
CA LYS A 7 5.21 -9.68 25.31
C LYS A 7 5.26 -10.59 26.54
N GLU A 8 4.54 -10.23 27.60
CA GLU A 8 4.34 -11.08 28.78
C GLU A 8 2.86 -11.42 28.90
N ASP A 9 2.02 -10.40 29.08
CA ASP A 9 0.58 -10.56 29.30
C ASP A 9 -0.22 -10.45 27.99
N PHE A 10 0.33 -9.75 26.98
CA PHE A 10 -0.29 -9.63 25.65
C PHE A 10 0.75 -9.52 24.54
N PHE A 11 0.32 -9.92 23.34
CA PHE A 11 1.13 -9.92 22.13
C PHE A 11 0.42 -9.17 21.00
N VAL A 12 1.20 -8.60 20.11
CA VAL A 12 0.73 -7.73 19.02
C VAL A 12 1.08 -8.33 17.67
N GLY A 13 0.04 -8.46 16.84
CA GLY A 13 0.15 -8.74 15.42
C GLY A 13 -0.28 -7.52 14.60
N TYR A 14 0.31 -7.34 13.42
CA TYR A 14 -0.07 -6.27 12.50
C TYR A 14 -0.25 -6.81 11.09
N SER A 15 -1.31 -6.38 10.42
CA SER A 15 -1.60 -6.73 9.02
C SER A 15 -2.23 -5.51 8.33
N PRO A 16 -1.50 -4.83 7.42
CA PRO A 16 -2.00 -3.64 6.77
C PRO A 16 -3.18 -3.95 5.84
N GLU A 17 -4.10 -3.00 5.72
CA GLU A 17 -5.23 -3.11 4.78
C GLU A 17 -4.80 -2.74 3.36
N ARG A 18 -5.23 -3.53 2.38
CA ARG A 18 -4.83 -3.44 0.96
C ARG A 18 -6.01 -3.60 0.00
N ILE A 19 -7.25 -3.71 0.49
CA ILE A 19 -8.44 -3.71 -0.36
C ILE A 19 -8.67 -2.34 -1.02
N ASN A 20 -9.15 -2.37 -2.26
CA ASN A 20 -9.71 -1.20 -2.91
C ASN A 20 -11.25 -1.25 -2.78
N PRO A 21 -11.89 -0.22 -2.20
CA PRO A 21 -13.35 -0.17 -2.14
C PRO A 21 -13.97 -0.29 -3.53
N GLY A 22 -14.94 -1.18 -3.69
CA GLY A 22 -15.64 -1.41 -4.96
C GLY A 22 -14.92 -2.33 -5.96
N ASP A 23 -13.71 -2.82 -5.67
CA ASP A 23 -13.02 -3.80 -6.51
C ASP A 23 -13.66 -5.19 -6.34
N LYS A 24 -14.38 -5.64 -7.37
CA LYS A 24 -15.07 -6.95 -7.39
C LYS A 24 -14.16 -8.10 -7.81
N GLU A 25 -13.00 -7.80 -8.38
CA GLU A 25 -12.04 -8.81 -8.84
C GLU A 25 -11.03 -9.13 -7.73
N ARG A 26 -10.47 -8.09 -7.11
CA ARG A 26 -9.48 -8.18 -6.03
C ARG A 26 -10.12 -8.05 -4.65
N THR A 27 -11.09 -8.92 -4.39
CA THR A 27 -11.75 -9.03 -3.08
C THR A 27 -10.77 -9.45 -1.98
N VAL A 28 -11.12 -9.22 -0.71
CA VAL A 28 -10.24 -9.45 0.47
C VAL A 28 -9.60 -10.84 0.49
N THR A 29 -10.33 -11.89 0.10
CA THR A 29 -9.82 -13.27 0.14
C THR A 29 -8.86 -13.59 -1.01
N LYS A 30 -8.86 -12.77 -2.07
CA LYS A 30 -8.10 -12.99 -3.32
C LYS A 30 -6.83 -12.15 -3.42
N ILE A 31 -6.54 -11.33 -2.42
CA ILE A 31 -5.31 -10.53 -2.37
C ILE A 31 -4.32 -11.11 -1.37
N LEU A 32 -3.04 -11.17 -1.75
CA LEU A 32 -1.98 -11.62 -0.83
C LEU A 32 -1.91 -10.66 0.37
N LYS A 33 -2.11 -11.20 1.57
CA LYS A 33 -2.17 -10.40 2.81
C LYS A 33 -0.82 -10.39 3.50
N VAL A 34 -0.28 -9.20 3.77
CA VAL A 34 0.94 -9.06 4.59
C VAL A 34 0.56 -9.25 6.06
N VAL A 35 1.31 -10.06 6.79
CA VAL A 35 1.14 -10.28 8.22
C VAL A 35 2.47 -10.16 8.95
N SER A 36 2.44 -9.72 10.21
CA SER A 36 3.61 -9.56 11.06
C SER A 36 3.24 -9.80 12.52
N GLY A 37 4.22 -10.19 13.33
CA GLY A 37 4.07 -10.39 14.77
C GLY A 37 5.26 -9.82 15.53
N ASP A 38 5.04 -9.48 16.78
CA ASP A 38 6.07 -9.00 17.71
C ASP A 38 7.01 -10.11 18.24
N THR A 39 6.62 -11.37 18.04
CA THR A 39 7.40 -12.59 18.27
C THR A 39 7.11 -13.62 17.16
N PRO A 40 7.98 -14.63 16.95
CA PRO A 40 7.71 -15.72 15.99
C PRO A 40 6.40 -16.48 16.28
N ALA A 41 6.07 -16.70 17.56
CA ALA A 41 4.83 -17.36 17.95
C ALA A 41 3.59 -16.51 17.60
N THR A 42 3.66 -15.20 17.85
CA THR A 42 2.60 -14.26 17.45
C THR A 42 2.43 -14.25 15.93
N LEU A 43 3.52 -14.21 15.18
CA LEU A 43 3.49 -14.24 13.72
C LEU A 43 2.81 -15.51 13.20
N ALA A 44 3.19 -16.68 13.72
CA ALA A 44 2.57 -17.95 13.34
C ALA A 44 1.05 -17.96 13.59
N LYS A 45 0.61 -17.43 14.74
CA LYS A 45 -0.82 -17.31 15.08
C LYS A 45 -1.56 -16.37 14.14
N VAL A 46 -0.98 -15.23 13.80
CA VAL A 46 -1.58 -14.28 12.85
C VAL A 46 -1.65 -14.89 11.45
N GLN A 47 -0.61 -15.63 11.03
CA GLN A 47 -0.60 -16.36 9.76
C GLN A 47 -1.71 -17.41 9.69
N GLU A 48 -1.94 -18.16 10.76
CA GLU A 48 -3.02 -19.15 10.84
C GLU A 48 -4.41 -18.49 10.71
N ILE A 49 -4.64 -17.41 11.46
CA ILE A 49 -5.92 -16.68 11.45
C ILE A 49 -6.22 -16.17 10.04
N TYR A 50 -5.30 -15.43 9.41
CA TYR A 50 -5.52 -14.93 8.06
C TYR A 50 -5.49 -16.06 7.01
N GLY A 51 -4.66 -17.07 7.18
CA GLY A 51 -4.57 -18.22 6.28
C GLY A 51 -5.87 -19.01 6.19
N SER A 52 -6.71 -18.99 7.23
CA SER A 52 -8.03 -19.62 7.20
C SER A 52 -9.05 -18.95 6.26
N VAL A 53 -8.82 -17.68 5.88
CA VAL A 53 -9.76 -16.89 5.05
C VAL A 53 -9.15 -16.34 3.75
N ILE A 54 -7.82 -16.14 3.70
CA ILE A 54 -7.14 -15.54 2.54
C ILE A 54 -6.68 -16.63 1.57
N THR A 55 -7.50 -16.90 0.56
CA THR A 55 -7.21 -17.91 -0.48
C THR A 55 -5.97 -17.63 -1.32
N ALA A 56 -5.57 -16.36 -1.47
CA ALA A 56 -4.34 -15.97 -2.18
C ALA A 56 -3.06 -16.18 -1.35
N GLY A 57 -3.19 -16.57 -0.08
CA GLY A 57 -2.08 -16.77 0.84
C GLY A 57 -1.72 -15.55 1.67
N VAL A 58 -0.77 -15.75 2.58
CA VAL A 58 -0.25 -14.73 3.49
C VAL A 58 1.26 -14.56 3.28
N TYR A 59 1.74 -13.33 3.38
CA TYR A 59 3.16 -12.99 3.33
C TYR A 59 3.64 -12.59 4.73
N PRO A 60 4.49 -13.40 5.39
CA PRO A 60 5.06 -13.05 6.69
C PRO A 60 6.18 -12.02 6.53
N ALA A 61 5.93 -10.78 6.95
CA ALA A 61 6.97 -9.77 7.07
C ALA A 61 7.87 -10.06 8.28
N SER A 62 9.15 -9.71 8.18
CA SER A 62 10.17 -9.99 9.21
C SER A 62 9.95 -9.26 10.53
N SER A 63 9.18 -8.17 10.54
CA SER A 63 8.76 -7.45 11.74
C SER A 63 7.54 -6.56 11.47
N ILE A 64 6.88 -6.10 12.54
CA ILE A 64 5.80 -5.11 12.45
C ILE A 64 6.28 -3.84 11.73
N LYS A 65 7.47 -3.34 12.06
CA LYS A 65 8.05 -2.15 11.41
C LYS A 65 8.19 -2.31 9.90
N VAL A 66 8.56 -3.50 9.43
CA VAL A 66 8.68 -3.78 7.99
C VAL A 66 7.30 -3.81 7.32
N ALA A 67 6.30 -4.42 7.96
CA ALA A 67 4.94 -4.42 7.44
C ALA A 67 4.31 -3.00 7.41
N GLU A 68 4.58 -2.17 8.41
CA GLU A 68 4.18 -0.76 8.42
C GLU A 68 4.87 0.02 7.28
N ALA A 69 6.20 -0.07 7.17
CA ALA A 69 6.96 0.61 6.14
C ALA A 69 6.53 0.20 4.72
N ALA A 70 6.26 -1.09 4.49
CA ALA A 70 5.74 -1.59 3.21
C ALA A 70 4.44 -0.88 2.83
N LYS A 71 3.50 -0.75 3.77
CA LYS A 71 2.22 -0.08 3.52
C LYS A 71 2.40 1.39 3.17
N VAL A 72 3.31 2.07 3.87
CA VAL A 72 3.60 3.48 3.63
C VAL A 72 4.24 3.70 2.25
N ILE A 73 5.17 2.84 1.84
CA ILE A 73 5.81 2.92 0.52
C ILE A 73 4.79 2.67 -0.61
N GLU A 74 3.86 1.72 -0.45
CA GLU A 74 2.80 1.45 -1.43
C GLU A 74 1.98 2.72 -1.74
N ASN A 75 1.54 3.41 -0.69
CA ASN A 75 0.74 4.62 -0.83
C ASN A 75 1.58 5.81 -1.33
N THR A 76 2.81 5.96 -0.84
CA THR A 76 3.73 7.04 -1.25
C THR A 76 4.11 6.91 -2.73
N GLN A 77 4.42 5.71 -3.21
CA GLN A 77 4.71 5.48 -4.62
C GLN A 77 3.53 5.89 -5.50
N ARG A 78 2.32 5.50 -5.11
CA ARG A 78 1.11 5.84 -5.87
C ARG A 78 0.88 7.35 -5.92
N ASP A 79 1.01 8.04 -4.78
CA ASP A 79 0.82 9.48 -4.66
C ASP A 79 1.80 10.25 -5.55
N LEU A 80 3.10 10.00 -5.39
CA LEU A 80 4.15 10.67 -6.16
C LEU A 80 3.98 10.47 -7.67
N ASN A 81 3.62 9.26 -8.11
CA ASN A 81 3.41 9.00 -9.52
C ASN A 81 2.15 9.71 -10.06
N ILE A 82 1.05 9.75 -9.31
CA ILE A 82 -0.16 10.50 -9.75
C ILE A 82 0.14 12.00 -9.79
N ALA A 83 0.87 12.54 -8.80
CA ALA A 83 1.29 13.94 -8.79
C ALA A 83 2.13 14.28 -10.03
N LEU A 84 3.11 13.45 -10.38
CA LEU A 84 3.89 13.60 -11.61
C LEU A 84 2.99 13.59 -12.85
N MET A 85 2.03 12.66 -12.94
CA MET A 85 1.11 12.59 -14.08
C MET A 85 0.23 13.85 -14.18
N ASN A 86 -0.21 14.40 -13.05
CA ASN A 86 -0.98 15.65 -13.03
C ASN A 86 -0.14 16.85 -13.53
N GLU A 87 1.11 16.97 -13.09
CA GLU A 87 2.01 18.03 -13.55
C GLU A 87 2.31 17.92 -15.05
N LEU A 88 2.59 16.71 -15.54
CA LEU A 88 2.79 16.47 -16.97
C LEU A 88 1.55 16.80 -17.78
N ALA A 89 0.35 16.51 -17.27
CA ALA A 89 -0.89 16.87 -17.95
C ALA A 89 -1.04 18.38 -18.15
N VAL A 90 -0.68 19.18 -17.13
CA VAL A 90 -0.67 20.64 -17.22
C VAL A 90 0.36 21.14 -18.23
N ILE A 91 1.57 20.56 -18.23
CA ILE A 91 2.64 20.92 -19.17
C ILE A 91 2.20 20.61 -20.61
N PHE A 92 1.74 19.39 -20.88
CA PHE A 92 1.30 18.97 -22.22
C PHE A 92 0.13 19.81 -22.72
N HIS A 93 -0.83 20.12 -21.86
CA HIS A 93 -1.92 21.02 -22.21
C HIS A 93 -1.42 22.41 -22.65
N LYS A 94 -0.44 23.00 -21.95
CA LYS A 94 0.14 24.30 -22.29
C LYS A 94 0.90 24.31 -23.63
N ILE A 95 1.46 23.18 -24.05
CA ILE A 95 2.21 23.05 -25.31
C ILE A 95 1.41 22.37 -26.43
N GLY A 96 0.11 22.15 -26.23
CA GLY A 96 -0.79 21.62 -27.26
C GLY A 96 -0.63 20.11 -27.54
N ILE A 97 -0.20 19.32 -26.57
CA ILE A 97 -0.02 17.87 -26.68
C ILE A 97 -1.10 17.14 -25.86
N ASP A 98 -1.72 16.10 -26.43
CA ASP A 98 -2.66 15.24 -25.69
C ASP A 98 -1.89 14.31 -24.74
N THR A 99 -2.16 14.47 -23.44
CA THR A 99 -1.58 13.65 -22.38
C THR A 99 -1.88 12.17 -22.56
N LEU A 100 -3.09 11.79 -22.99
CA LEU A 100 -3.47 10.40 -23.18
C LEU A 100 -2.73 9.77 -24.36
N GLU A 101 -2.48 10.52 -25.43
CA GLU A 101 -1.66 10.04 -26.55
C GLU A 101 -0.22 9.79 -26.12
N VAL A 102 0.37 10.73 -25.37
CA VAL A 102 1.73 10.55 -24.82
C VAL A 102 1.80 9.33 -23.92
N LEU A 103 0.83 9.13 -23.02
CA LEU A 103 0.83 7.97 -22.11
C LEU A 103 0.63 6.65 -22.85
N LYS A 104 -0.17 6.62 -23.92
CA LYS A 104 -0.29 5.44 -24.79
C LYS A 104 1.03 5.12 -25.48
N ALA A 105 1.72 6.14 -26.01
CA ALA A 105 3.02 5.98 -26.65
C ALA A 105 4.09 5.51 -25.66
N ALA A 106 4.20 6.15 -24.50
CA ALA A 106 5.14 5.77 -23.43
C ALA A 106 4.88 4.35 -22.90
N GLY A 107 3.60 3.94 -22.82
CA GLY A 107 3.18 2.61 -22.40
C GLY A 107 3.63 1.46 -23.32
N THR A 108 4.15 1.74 -24.52
CA THR A 108 4.76 0.72 -25.38
C THR A 108 6.08 0.19 -24.83
N LYS A 109 6.74 0.93 -23.92
CA LYS A 109 7.98 0.50 -23.28
C LYS A 109 7.68 -0.56 -22.22
N TRP A 110 8.36 -1.70 -22.32
CA TRP A 110 8.11 -2.92 -21.51
C TRP A 110 8.14 -2.71 -19.98
N ASN A 111 8.87 -1.71 -19.47
CA ASN A 111 8.96 -1.40 -18.05
C ASN A 111 8.29 -0.07 -17.66
N PHE A 112 7.44 0.48 -18.52
CA PHE A 112 6.66 1.66 -18.17
C PHE A 112 5.51 1.28 -17.22
N LEU A 113 5.40 1.98 -16.11
CA LEU A 113 4.31 1.80 -15.15
C LEU A 113 3.18 2.80 -15.49
N PRO A 114 2.00 2.34 -15.92
CA PRO A 114 0.99 3.20 -16.56
C PRO A 114 0.12 3.94 -15.54
N PHE A 115 0.71 4.85 -14.77
CA PHE A 115 -0.04 5.79 -13.94
C PHE A 115 -0.81 6.79 -14.82
N ARG A 116 -1.92 7.31 -14.29
CA ARG A 116 -2.76 8.29 -14.99
C ARG A 116 -3.00 9.52 -14.12
N PRO A 117 -3.17 10.70 -14.72
CA PRO A 117 -3.63 11.89 -13.99
C PRO A 117 -4.98 11.61 -13.33
N GLY A 118 -5.20 12.21 -12.17
CA GLY A 118 -6.42 12.01 -11.40
C GLY A 118 -6.40 12.71 -10.06
N LEU A 119 -7.58 12.81 -9.46
CA LEU A 119 -7.71 13.31 -8.10
C LEU A 119 -7.15 12.29 -7.11
N VAL A 120 -6.30 12.76 -6.21
CA VAL A 120 -5.84 11.98 -5.07
C VAL A 120 -6.73 12.32 -3.88
N GLY A 121 -7.39 11.33 -3.29
CA GLY A 121 -8.27 11.48 -2.14
C GLY A 121 -8.37 10.19 -1.32
N GLY A 122 -9.04 10.27 -0.17
CA GLY A 122 -9.14 9.17 0.81
C GLY A 122 -8.24 9.39 2.04
N HIS A 123 -8.51 8.66 3.12
CA HIS A 123 -7.92 8.91 4.45
C HIS A 123 -6.40 8.72 4.55
N CYS A 124 -5.76 7.97 3.64
CA CYS A 124 -4.38 7.50 3.83
C CYS A 124 -3.36 8.12 2.87
N ILE A 125 -3.74 8.42 1.62
CA ILE A 125 -2.77 8.75 0.56
C ILE A 125 -2.11 10.11 0.81
N GLY A 126 -2.86 11.09 1.34
CA GLY A 126 -2.33 12.42 1.64
C GLY A 126 -1.61 12.54 2.99
N VAL A 127 -1.54 11.49 3.82
CA VAL A 127 -0.97 11.55 5.18
C VAL A 127 0.23 10.61 5.34
N ASP A 128 0.19 9.43 4.72
CA ASP A 128 1.26 8.43 4.83
C ASP A 128 2.64 8.92 4.34
N PRO A 129 2.77 9.72 3.27
CA PRO A 129 4.06 10.30 2.88
C PRO A 129 4.63 11.23 3.96
N TYR A 130 3.77 11.96 4.69
CA TYR A 130 4.19 12.85 5.76
C TYR A 130 4.64 12.08 7.01
N TYR A 131 4.08 10.89 7.28
CA TYR A 131 4.52 10.04 8.38
C TYR A 131 6.01 9.71 8.28
N LEU A 132 6.54 9.42 7.08
CA LEU A 132 7.98 9.19 6.88
C LEU A 132 8.80 10.43 7.19
N THR A 133 8.35 11.60 6.72
CA THR A 133 9.07 12.86 6.96
C THR A 133 9.04 13.31 8.41
N HIS A 134 8.00 12.98 9.18
CA HIS A 134 7.89 13.32 10.60
C HIS A 134 8.65 12.35 11.52
N LYS A 135 8.86 11.10 11.08
CA LYS A 135 9.60 10.07 11.83
C LYS A 135 11.11 10.08 11.58
N ALA A 136 11.57 10.66 10.46
CA ALA A 136 12.99 10.84 10.12
C ALA A 136 13.62 11.96 10.95
#